data_AF-A0A9E4USQ8-F1
#
_entry.id   AF-A0A9E4USQ8-F1
#
_cell.length_a   1.000
_cell.length_b   1.000
_cell.length_c   1.000
_cell.angle_alpha   90.00
_cell.angle_beta   90.00
_cell.angle_gamma   90.00
#
_symmetry.space_group_name_H-M   'P 1'
#
loop_
_entity.id
_entity.type
_entity.pdbx_description
1 polymer ?
#
loop_
_entity_poly.entity_id
_entity_poly.type
_entity_poly.pdbx_seq_one_letter_code
_entity_poly.pdbx_strand_id
1 'polypeptide(L)'
;MTARRQLPPRRRRILEFIREFIADNGIPPTVRDVQKACDISSTSVVDYNLRILDRDRYLSRRPDVARGIELLDEAGQPVSSAPRVHIVGSIAAGLPIPAFSTEEAASSAEFDTIEVSPELARRHGRLYGLTVNGTSMIDALVDDGDVVIVKP
;
A
#
# COMPACT_ATOMS: atom_id res chain seq x y z
N MET A 1 -9.40 2.69 -26.71
CA MET A 1 -10.31 2.47 -25.57
C MET A 1 -10.86 1.05 -25.70
N THR A 2 -10.18 0.06 -25.13
CA THR A 2 -10.60 -1.34 -25.26
C THR A 2 -11.78 -1.59 -24.34
N ALA A 3 -12.96 -1.85 -24.93
CA ALA A 3 -14.16 -2.22 -24.19
C ALA A 3 -13.83 -3.36 -23.22
N ARG A 4 -13.99 -3.13 -21.91
CA ARG A 4 -13.85 -4.16 -20.87
C ARG A 4 -14.91 -5.23 -21.15
N ARG A 5 -14.48 -6.29 -21.86
CA ARG A 5 -15.26 -7.50 -22.07
C ARG A 5 -15.74 -7.97 -20.69
N GLN A 6 -17.04 -8.14 -20.51
CA GLN A 6 -17.60 -8.48 -19.20
C GLN A 6 -16.83 -9.66 -18.59
N LEU A 7 -16.18 -9.41 -17.45
CA LEU A 7 -15.48 -10.44 -16.70
C LEU A 7 -16.48 -11.52 -16.30
N PRO A 8 -16.19 -12.82 -16.54
CA PRO A 8 -17.00 -13.89 -16.02
C PRO A 8 -17.16 -13.79 -14.50
N PRO A 9 -18.30 -14.24 -13.94
CA PRO A 9 -18.63 -14.06 -12.52
C PRO A 9 -17.51 -14.51 -11.58
N ARG A 10 -16.86 -15.64 -11.88
CA ARG A 10 -15.73 -16.16 -11.08
C ARG A 10 -14.52 -15.23 -11.06
N ARG A 11 -14.10 -14.71 -12.21
CA ARG A 11 -12.94 -13.79 -12.30
C ARG A 11 -13.25 -12.45 -11.65
N ARG A 12 -14.49 -11.98 -11.79
CA ARG A 12 -14.99 -10.79 -11.10
C ARG A 12 -14.90 -10.97 -9.58
N ARG A 13 -15.41 -12.09 -9.05
CA ARG A 13 -15.38 -12.39 -7.62
C ARG A 13 -13.95 -12.46 -7.06
N ILE A 14 -13.02 -13.08 -7.79
CA ILE A 14 -11.59 -13.10 -7.43
C ILE A 14 -11.02 -11.69 -7.34
N LEU A 15 -11.29 -10.85 -8.36
CA LEU A 15 -10.77 -9.48 -8.41
C LEU A 15 -11.34 -8.61 -7.29
N GLU A 16 -12.63 -8.73 -7.00
CA GLU A 16 -13.30 -8.05 -5.89
C GLU A 16 -12.71 -8.49 -4.54
N PHE A 17 -12.55 -9.79 -4.32
CA PHE A 17 -11.92 -10.29 -3.11
C PHE A 17 -10.49 -9.76 -2.93
N ILE A 18 -9.68 -9.71 -3.99
CA ILE A 18 -8.32 -9.16 -3.90
C ILE A 18 -8.35 -7.68 -3.50
N ARG A 19 -9.27 -6.89 -4.08
CA ARG A 19 -9.47 -5.48 -3.72
C ARG A 19 -9.85 -5.31 -2.26
N GLU A 20 -10.86 -6.03 -1.80
CA GLU A 20 -11.33 -6.01 -0.41
C GLU A 20 -10.22 -6.45 0.54
N PHE A 21 -9.53 -7.55 0.22
CA PHE A 21 -8.46 -8.08 1.05
C PHE A 21 -7.30 -7.08 1.19
N ILE A 22 -6.91 -6.41 0.11
CA ILE A 22 -5.90 -5.36 0.15
C ILE A 22 -6.41 -4.13 0.91
N ALA A 23 -7.67 -3.72 0.76
CA ALA A 23 -8.21 -2.60 1.52
C ALA A 23 -8.22 -2.88 3.04
N ASP A 24 -8.62 -4.09 3.44
CA ASP A 24 -8.76 -4.47 4.85
C ASP A 24 -7.42 -4.83 5.49
N ASN A 25 -6.58 -5.56 4.76
CA ASN A 25 -5.34 -6.16 5.26
C ASN A 25 -4.09 -5.50 4.69
N GLY A 26 -4.20 -4.50 3.81
CA GLY A 26 -3.09 -3.76 3.20
C GLY A 26 -1.95 -4.63 2.69
N ILE A 27 -2.20 -5.90 2.39
CA ILE A 27 -1.22 -6.79 1.79
C ILE A 27 -1.99 -7.63 0.78
N PRO A 28 -1.38 -8.01 -0.33
CA PRO A 28 -2.06 -8.86 -1.28
C PRO A 28 -2.34 -10.25 -0.69
N PRO A 29 -3.48 -10.89 -1.05
CA PRO A 29 -3.78 -12.23 -0.59
C PRO A 29 -2.83 -13.26 -1.22
N THR A 30 -2.71 -14.43 -0.57
CA THR A 30 -2.06 -15.58 -1.18
C THR A 30 -3.03 -16.34 -2.10
N VAL A 31 -2.49 -17.22 -2.95
CA VAL A 31 -3.30 -18.13 -3.78
C VAL A 31 -4.27 -18.97 -2.94
N ARG A 32 -3.86 -19.38 -1.72
CA ARG A 32 -4.70 -20.15 -0.81
C ARG A 32 -5.81 -19.30 -0.17
N ASP A 33 -5.56 -18.03 0.09
CA ASP A 33 -6.58 -17.11 0.60
C ASP A 33 -7.69 -16.92 -0.44
N VAL A 34 -7.29 -16.69 -1.70
CA VAL A 34 -8.22 -16.59 -2.83
C VAL A 34 -9.01 -17.88 -3.01
N GLN A 35 -8.36 -19.05 -2.91
CA GLN A 35 -9.03 -20.34 -3.04
C GLN A 35 -10.15 -20.49 -2.01
N LYS A 36 -9.84 -20.23 -0.73
CA LYS A 36 -10.78 -20.38 0.39
C LYS A 36 -11.92 -19.37 0.30
N ALA A 37 -11.61 -18.09 0.05
CA ALA A 37 -12.60 -17.03 0.05
C ALA A 37 -13.55 -17.08 -1.17
N CYS A 38 -13.09 -17.61 -2.30
CA CYS A 38 -13.89 -17.72 -3.52
C CYS A 38 -14.47 -19.13 -3.75
N ASP A 39 -14.33 -20.05 -2.80
CA ASP A 39 -14.76 -21.45 -2.88
C ASP A 39 -14.35 -22.14 -4.20
N ILE A 40 -13.04 -22.13 -4.47
CA ILE A 40 -12.46 -22.67 -5.70
C ILE A 40 -11.88 -24.06 -5.44
N SER A 41 -12.17 -25.00 -6.33
CA SER A 41 -11.84 -26.42 -6.18
C SER A 41 -10.35 -26.72 -6.00
N SER A 42 -9.44 -25.90 -6.54
CA SER A 42 -8.00 -26.08 -6.35
C SER A 42 -7.20 -24.79 -6.54
N THR A 43 -5.99 -24.77 -5.99
CA THR A 43 -5.00 -23.70 -6.23
C THR A 43 -4.64 -23.55 -7.71
N SER A 44 -4.64 -24.64 -8.48
CA SER A 44 -4.36 -24.60 -9.93
C SER A 44 -5.46 -23.85 -10.71
N VAL A 45 -6.72 -23.98 -10.29
CA VAL A 45 -7.83 -23.22 -10.89
C VAL A 45 -7.73 -21.74 -10.52
N VAL A 46 -7.32 -21.42 -9.29
CA VAL A 46 -7.03 -20.04 -8.89
C VAL A 46 -5.91 -19.46 -9.76
N ASP A 47 -4.80 -20.18 -9.88
CA ASP A 47 -3.63 -19.77 -10.66
C ASP A 47 -3.98 -19.49 -12.13
N TYR A 48 -4.77 -20.36 -12.74
CA TYR A 48 -5.30 -20.17 -14.09
C TYR A 48 -6.13 -18.88 -14.22
N ASN A 49 -7.04 -18.61 -13.28
CA ASN A 49 -7.84 -17.39 -13.31
C ASN A 49 -7.00 -16.13 -13.09
N LEU A 50 -6.02 -16.19 -12.19
CA LEU A 50 -5.08 -15.09 -11.94
C LEU A 50 -4.22 -14.79 -13.17
N ARG A 51 -3.74 -15.82 -13.90
CA ARG A 51 -3.01 -15.63 -15.17
C ARG A 51 -3.86 -14.93 -16.23
N ILE A 52 -5.16 -15.24 -16.30
CA ILE A 52 -6.06 -14.55 -17.22
C ILE A 52 -6.27 -13.09 -16.81
N LEU A 53 -6.48 -12.83 -15.52
CA LEU A 53 -6.63 -11.46 -15.01
C LEU A 53 -5.38 -10.61 -15.25
N ASP A 54 -4.20 -11.22 -15.09
CA ASP A 54 -2.89 -10.63 -15.38
C ASP A 54 -2.72 -10.29 -16.87
N ARG A 55 -2.93 -11.28 -17.74
CA ARG A 55 -2.91 -11.10 -19.20
C ARG A 55 -3.88 -10.02 -19.67
N ASP A 56 -5.07 -9.97 -19.07
CA ASP A 56 -6.12 -9.00 -19.41
C ASP A 56 -5.91 -7.64 -18.70
N ARG A 57 -4.77 -7.45 -18.01
CA ARG A 57 -4.32 -6.21 -17.33
C ARG A 57 -5.25 -5.70 -16.22
N TYR A 58 -5.96 -6.58 -15.52
CA TYR A 58 -6.71 -6.21 -14.31
C TYR A 58 -5.82 -6.18 -13.06
N LEU A 59 -4.73 -6.95 -13.09
CA LEU A 59 -3.71 -7.02 -12.05
C LEU A 59 -2.37 -7.34 -12.72
N SER A 60 -1.28 -7.20 -11.98
CA SER A 60 0.04 -7.71 -12.29
C SER A 60 0.40 -8.77 -11.24
N ARG A 61 1.07 -9.86 -11.63
CA ARG A 61 1.53 -10.86 -10.67
C ARG A 61 2.99 -11.28 -10.88
N ARG A 62 3.67 -11.54 -9.76
CA ARG A 62 4.97 -12.19 -9.70
C ARG A 62 4.81 -13.55 -9.02
N PRO A 63 4.70 -14.66 -9.78
CA PRO A 63 4.40 -15.98 -9.23
C PRO A 63 5.45 -16.48 -8.24
N ASP A 64 6.71 -16.08 -8.42
CA ASP A 64 7.84 -16.48 -7.56
C ASP A 64 7.98 -15.61 -6.31
N VAL A 65 7.13 -14.59 -6.16
CA VAL A 65 7.16 -13.68 -5.00
C VAL A 65 5.93 -13.90 -4.14
N ALA A 66 6.16 -14.16 -2.85
CA ALA A 66 5.10 -14.23 -1.87
C ALA A 66 4.28 -12.94 -1.88
N ARG A 67 2.95 -13.07 -2.03
CA ARG A 67 2.02 -11.93 -2.13
C ARG A 67 2.39 -10.94 -3.24
N GLY A 68 3.01 -11.40 -4.33
CA GLY A 68 3.40 -10.56 -5.46
C GLY A 68 2.26 -10.18 -6.40
N ILE A 69 1.06 -9.88 -5.89
CA ILE A 69 -0.10 -9.44 -6.70
C ILE A 69 -0.28 -7.93 -6.52
N GLU A 70 -0.36 -7.19 -7.62
CA GLU A 70 -0.64 -5.75 -7.64
C GLU A 70 -1.86 -5.48 -8.52
N LEU A 71 -2.79 -4.64 -8.07
CA LEU A 71 -3.95 -4.26 -8.88
C LEU A 71 -3.54 -3.20 -9.89
N LEU A 72 -4.15 -3.22 -11.08
CA LEU A 72 -3.89 -2.22 -12.12
C LEU A 72 -5.12 -1.32 -12.34
N ASP A 73 -4.86 -0.04 -12.65
CA ASP A 73 -5.88 0.93 -13.02
C ASP A 73 -6.27 0.81 -14.52
N GLU A 74 -7.07 1.75 -15.02
CA GLU A 74 -7.50 1.74 -16.43
C GLU A 74 -6.36 2.05 -17.41
N ALA A 75 -5.31 2.75 -16.96
CA ALA A 75 -4.09 3.01 -17.71
C ALA A 75 -3.11 1.81 -17.63
N GLY A 76 -3.42 0.80 -16.82
CA GLY A 76 -2.57 -0.35 -16.60
C GLY A 76 -1.38 -0.06 -15.67
N GLN A 77 -1.47 0.99 -14.85
CA GLN A 77 -0.51 1.33 -13.81
C GLN A 77 -0.90 0.70 -12.47
N PRO A 78 0.07 0.35 -11.61
CA PRO A 78 -0.23 -0.16 -10.27
C PRO A 78 -1.09 0.82 -9.47
N VAL A 79 -2.21 0.33 -8.96
CA VAL A 79 -3.02 1.04 -7.97
C VAL A 79 -2.27 0.87 -6.66
N SER A 80 -1.30 1.76 -6.38
CA SER A 80 -0.58 1.76 -5.11
C SER A 80 -1.61 1.90 -3.98
N SER A 81 -1.80 0.82 -3.23
CA SER A 81 -2.62 0.81 -2.01
C SER A 81 -1.75 0.99 -0.76
N ALA A 82 -0.47 1.33 -0.93
CA ALA A 82 0.38 1.68 0.19
C ALA A 82 -0.18 2.97 0.83
N PRO A 83 -0.54 2.96 2.13
CA PRO A 83 -0.95 4.17 2.80
C PRO A 83 0.15 5.21 2.62
N ARG A 84 -0.27 6.41 2.24
CA ARG A 84 0.62 7.55 2.10
C ARG A 84 0.63 8.34 3.37
N VAL A 85 1.83 8.63 3.85
CA VAL A 85 2.07 9.49 5.00
C VAL A 85 2.58 10.82 4.49
N HIS A 86 1.91 11.90 4.90
CA HIS A 86 2.35 13.26 4.58
C HIS A 86 3.55 13.62 5.47
N ILE A 87 4.56 14.25 4.87
CA ILE A 87 5.64 14.87 5.62
C ILE A 87 5.16 16.27 6.03
N VAL A 88 4.95 16.48 7.32
CA VAL A 88 4.20 17.65 7.83
C VAL A 88 5.09 18.76 8.35
N GLY A 89 6.41 18.58 8.28
CA GLY A 89 7.39 19.54 8.76
C GLY A 89 8.73 18.89 9.04
N SER A 90 9.56 19.60 9.82
CA SER A 90 10.85 19.11 10.25
C SER A 90 11.00 19.16 11.76
N ILE A 91 11.85 18.29 12.29
CA ILE A 91 12.17 18.19 13.70
C ILE A 91 13.67 18.39 13.90
N ALA A 92 14.04 19.23 14.86
CA ALA A 92 15.42 19.31 15.31
C ALA A 92 15.77 18.03 16.06
N ALA A 93 16.84 17.36 15.65
CA ALA A 93 17.26 16.12 16.28
C ALA A 93 17.41 16.31 17.81
N GLY A 94 16.85 15.38 18.59
CA GLY A 94 16.97 15.38 20.06
C GLY A 94 16.07 16.35 20.83
N LEU A 95 15.17 17.10 20.17
CA LEU A 95 14.18 17.95 20.83
C LEU A 95 12.76 17.35 20.79
N PRO A 96 11.86 17.73 21.72
CA PRO A 96 10.48 17.27 21.72
C PRO A 96 9.75 17.64 20.42
N ILE A 97 8.88 16.74 19.97
CA ILE A 97 8.12 16.90 18.72
C ILE A 97 7.17 18.11 18.86
N PRO A 98 7.21 19.09 17.93
CA PRO A 98 6.26 20.20 17.95
C PRO A 98 4.83 19.67 17.77
N ALA A 99 3.86 20.27 18.47
CA ALA A 99 2.46 19.91 18.32
C ALA A 99 1.92 20.45 16.99
N PHE A 100 1.95 19.61 15.95
CA PHE A 100 1.31 19.91 14.67
C PHE A 100 -0.10 19.35 14.66
N SER A 101 -1.10 20.18 14.35
CA SER A 101 -2.47 19.69 14.17
C SER A 101 -2.57 19.03 12.81
N THR A 102 -3.16 17.83 12.74
CA THR A 102 -3.20 17.07 11.48
C THR A 102 -4.09 17.72 10.40
N GLU A 103 -4.86 18.74 10.76
CA GLU A 103 -5.67 19.56 9.85
C GLU A 103 -4.81 20.60 9.11
N GLU A 104 -3.82 21.18 9.80
CA GLU A 104 -2.88 22.17 9.25
C GLU A 104 -1.88 21.50 8.28
N ALA A 105 -1.54 20.25 8.58
CA ALA A 105 -0.70 19.38 7.74
C ALA A 105 -1.36 18.96 6.41
N ALA A 106 -2.69 18.90 6.35
CA ALA A 106 -3.42 18.47 5.15
C ALA A 106 -3.73 19.62 4.18
N SER A 107 -3.59 20.87 4.63
CA SER A 107 -4.03 22.07 3.91
C SER A 107 -2.95 22.78 3.06
N SER A 108 -1.67 22.40 3.16
CA SER A 108 -0.60 23.01 2.35
C SER A 108 -0.26 22.10 1.19
N ALA A 109 -0.42 22.61 -0.04
CA ALA A 109 -0.20 21.87 -1.29
C ALA A 109 1.28 21.55 -1.61
N GLU A 110 2.20 21.68 -0.63
CA GLU A 110 3.65 21.62 -0.80
C GLU A 110 4.31 20.55 0.10
N PHE A 111 3.54 19.57 0.57
CA PHE A 111 4.07 18.48 1.39
C PHE A 111 4.36 17.24 0.56
N ASP A 112 5.59 16.73 0.68
CA ASP A 112 6.00 15.48 0.07
C ASP A 112 5.30 14.29 0.75
N THR A 113 5.05 13.21 0.01
CA THR A 113 4.35 12.02 0.53
C THR A 113 5.20 10.78 0.40
N ILE A 114 5.30 10.00 1.47
CA ILE A 114 6.00 8.72 1.47
C ILE A 114 5.00 7.57 1.55
N GLU A 115 5.21 6.56 0.71
CA GLU A 115 4.50 5.30 0.80
C GLU A 115 5.07 4.48 1.95
N VAL A 116 4.23 4.15 2.94
CA VAL A 116 4.62 3.30 4.07
C VAL A 116 4.02 1.92 3.94
N SER A 117 4.64 0.96 4.63
CA SER A 117 4.06 -0.39 4.74
C SER A 117 2.65 -0.29 5.32
N PRO A 118 1.66 -0.96 4.73
CA PRO A 118 0.30 -0.96 5.25
C PRO A 118 0.18 -1.57 6.65
N GLU A 119 1.14 -2.41 7.05
CA GLU A 119 1.23 -2.94 8.41
C GLU A 119 1.55 -1.84 9.43
N LEU A 120 2.40 -0.88 9.07
CA LEU A 120 2.74 0.26 9.92
C LEU A 120 1.50 1.14 10.17
N ALA A 121 0.76 1.44 9.11
CA ALA A 121 -0.48 2.22 9.20
C ALA A 121 -1.56 1.50 10.01
N ARG A 122 -1.75 0.19 9.85
CA ARG A 122 -2.70 -0.58 10.68
C ARG A 122 -2.32 -0.60 12.16
N ARG A 123 -1.04 -0.82 12.47
CA ARG A 123 -0.57 -0.99 13.85
C ARG A 123 -0.61 0.31 14.63
N HIS A 124 -0.29 1.43 13.98
CA HIS A 124 -0.12 2.71 14.65
C HIS A 124 -1.24 3.71 14.35
N GLY A 125 -2.10 3.43 13.37
CA GLY A 125 -3.23 4.28 12.99
C GLY A 125 -2.76 5.48 12.18
N ARG A 126 -3.13 6.68 12.63
CA ARG A 126 -2.76 7.94 11.96
C ARG A 126 -1.27 8.22 12.17
N LEU A 127 -0.54 8.34 11.07
CA LEU A 127 0.90 8.56 11.03
C LEU A 127 1.21 9.85 10.27
N TYR A 128 2.32 10.50 10.62
CA TYR A 128 2.87 11.63 9.89
C TYR A 128 4.40 11.51 9.80
N GLY A 129 4.98 12.05 8.74
CA GLY A 129 6.42 12.10 8.52
C GLY A 129 6.99 13.43 9.00
N LEU A 130 8.21 13.41 9.54
CA LEU A 130 8.99 14.61 9.81
C LEU A 130 10.40 14.44 9.25
N THR A 131 10.92 15.49 8.62
CA THR A 131 12.33 15.54 8.20
C THR A 131 13.21 15.91 9.39
N VAL A 132 14.28 15.18 9.63
CA VAL A 132 15.23 15.46 10.71
C VAL A 132 16.19 16.57 10.27
N ASN A 133 16.39 17.56 11.14
CA ASN A 133 17.41 18.57 11.00
C ASN A 133 18.46 18.42 12.11
N GLY A 134 19.72 18.23 11.72
CA GLY A 134 20.88 18.05 12.59
C GLY A 134 21.20 16.59 12.91
N THR A 135 22.35 16.38 13.56
CA THR A 135 22.97 15.06 13.74
C THR A 135 22.97 14.58 15.21
N SER A 136 22.18 15.18 16.10
CA SER A 136 22.23 14.86 17.53
C SER A 136 21.74 13.44 17.87
N MET A 137 21.06 12.77 16.93
CA MET A 137 20.64 11.36 17.03
C MET A 137 21.45 10.42 16.13
N ILE A 138 22.63 10.82 15.69
CA ILE A 138 23.48 10.01 14.80
C ILE A 138 23.87 8.66 15.43
N ASP A 139 24.01 8.61 16.76
CA ASP A 139 24.27 7.37 17.51
C ASP A 139 23.10 6.36 17.44
N ALA A 140 21.90 6.84 17.10
CA ALA A 140 20.72 6.01 16.85
C ALA A 140 20.54 5.68 15.34
N LEU A 141 21.54 6.00 14.51
CA LEU A 141 21.51 5.87 13.05
C LEU A 141 20.40 6.74 12.41
N VAL A 142 20.20 7.94 12.95
CA VAL A 142 19.32 8.97 12.39
C VAL A 142 20.17 10.19 12.05
N ASP A 143 20.27 10.49 10.77
CA ASP A 143 21.10 11.57 10.24
C ASP A 143 20.25 12.78 9.79
N ASP A 144 20.92 13.89 9.51
CA ASP A 144 20.32 15.08 8.91
C ASP A 144 19.68 14.74 7.55
N GLY A 145 18.43 15.15 7.36
CA GLY A 145 17.65 14.89 6.16
C GLY A 145 16.86 13.58 6.18
N ASP A 146 17.05 12.70 7.17
CA ASP A 146 16.24 11.49 7.31
C ASP A 146 14.76 11.81 7.55
N VAL A 147 13.87 10.95 7.08
CA VAL A 147 12.43 11.07 7.35
C VAL A 147 11.99 10.05 8.38
N VAL A 148 11.51 10.54 9.52
CA VAL A 148 10.99 9.72 10.60
C VAL A 148 9.47 9.66 10.55
N ILE A 149 8.91 8.46 10.68
CA ILE A 149 7.47 8.24 10.74
C ILE A 149 7.03 8.23 12.20
N VAL A 150 6.16 9.17 12.55
CA VAL A 150 5.74 9.44 13.92
C VAL A 150 4.27 9.08 14.10
N LYS A 151 3.98 8.50 15.26
CA LYS A 151 2.62 8.33 15.78
C LYS A 151 2.35 9.46 16.81
N PRO A 152 1.23 10.19 16.71
CA PRO A 152 0.83 11.17 17.72
C PRO A 152 0.55 10.52 19.09
#